data_AF-A0A034WEM4-F1
#
_entry.id   AF-A0A034WEM4-F1
#
_cell.length_a   1.000
_cell.length_b   1.000
_cell.length_c   1.000
_cell.angle_alpha   90.00
_cell.angle_beta   90.00
_cell.angle_gamma   90.00
#
_symmetry.space_group_name_H-M   'P 1'
#
loop_
_entity.id
_entity.type
_entity.pdbx_description
1 polymer ?
#
loop_
_entity_poly.entity_id
_entity_poly.type
_entity_poly.pdbx_seq_one_letter_code
_entity_poly.pdbx_strand_id
1 'polypeptide(L)'
;PDIIVEHLPKERYIIQTWVESDKTLNNDLLLKGYRIIVSTKDAWYLDHGFWGRTEYHNWKKVYDNRMEVHPLVLGGEVCMWSEFVDQSSVEARIWPRAGAAAERLWANPKLSSLLVQTRFLRYRERLLSRGIKPDAVIPKWCVLNEGQCL
;
A
#
# COMPACT_ATOMS: atom_id res chain seq x y z
N PRO A 1 2.50 22.47 -6.23
CA PRO A 1 3.03 21.94 -7.52
C PRO A 1 3.92 22.94 -8.27
N ASP A 2 3.82 24.25 -8.02
CA ASP A 2 4.50 25.26 -8.85
C ASP A 2 6.03 25.19 -8.79
N ILE A 3 6.62 24.92 -7.62
CA ILE A 3 8.08 24.71 -7.47
C ILE A 3 8.57 23.53 -8.35
N ILE A 4 7.79 22.44 -8.44
CA ILE A 4 8.11 21.29 -9.29
C ILE A 4 8.12 21.71 -10.76
N VAL A 5 7.13 22.50 -11.17
CA VAL A 5 6.96 22.96 -12.56
C VAL A 5 8.06 23.91 -12.98
N GLU A 6 8.47 24.78 -12.07
CA GLU A 6 9.52 25.77 -12.31
C GLU A 6 10.89 25.11 -12.49
N HIS A 7 11.20 24.06 -11.73
CA HIS A 7 12.57 23.53 -11.65
C HIS A 7 12.77 22.13 -12.25
N LEU A 8 11.71 21.32 -12.43
CA LEU A 8 11.83 19.91 -12.80
C LEU A 8 11.18 19.63 -14.16
N PRO A 9 11.92 19.57 -15.27
CA PRO A 9 11.38 19.19 -16.57
C PRO A 9 10.73 17.79 -16.54
N LYS A 10 9.48 17.69 -16.98
CA LYS A 10 8.66 16.45 -16.93
C LYS A 10 9.19 15.30 -17.80
N GLU A 11 9.97 15.64 -18.83
CA GLU A 11 10.63 14.68 -19.71
C GLU A 11 11.72 13.91 -18.94
N ARG A 12 12.35 14.56 -17.96
CA ARG A 12 13.46 14.01 -17.16
C ARG A 12 13.01 13.43 -15.82
N TYR A 13 12.03 14.02 -15.16
CA TYR A 13 11.66 13.67 -13.79
C TYR A 13 10.30 12.96 -13.71
N ILE A 14 10.28 11.88 -12.93
CA ILE A 14 9.07 11.23 -12.43
C ILE A 14 8.91 11.67 -10.98
N ILE A 15 7.69 12.01 -10.57
CA ILE A 15 7.43 12.51 -9.21
C ILE A 15 6.78 11.41 -8.39
N GLN A 16 7.43 10.97 -7.32
CA GLN A 16 6.77 10.14 -6.32
C GLN A 16 6.04 11.03 -5.31
N THR A 17 4.74 10.78 -5.12
CA THR A 17 3.91 11.58 -4.22
C THR A 17 3.56 10.79 -2.98
N TRP A 18 3.60 11.46 -1.82
CA TRP A 18 3.33 10.87 -0.51
C TRP A 18 2.38 11.75 0.31
N VAL A 19 1.32 12.19 -0.36
CA VAL A 19 0.24 12.95 0.26
C VAL A 19 -0.86 12.02 0.73
N GLU A 20 -1.70 12.50 1.65
CA GLU A 20 -2.93 11.81 2.01
C GLU A 20 -3.90 11.72 0.82
N SER A 21 -4.80 10.74 0.85
CA SER A 21 -5.75 10.45 -0.22
C SER A 21 -6.72 11.60 -0.55
N ASP A 22 -6.91 12.55 0.37
CA ASP A 22 -7.78 13.72 0.23
C ASP A 22 -7.10 14.92 -0.46
N LYS A 23 -5.79 14.85 -0.74
CA LYS A 23 -5.03 15.97 -1.32
C LYS A 23 -5.12 16.01 -2.83
N THR A 24 -5.15 17.22 -3.39
CA THR A 24 -5.27 17.47 -4.83
C THR A 24 -3.96 17.33 -5.60
N LEU A 25 -2.81 17.25 -4.91
CA LEU A 25 -1.49 17.34 -5.53
C LEU A 25 -1.28 16.33 -6.68
N ASN A 26 -1.79 15.10 -6.54
CA ASN A 26 -1.71 14.09 -7.60
C ASN A 26 -2.42 14.58 -8.86
N ASN A 27 -3.68 15.01 -8.75
CA ASN A 27 -4.45 15.56 -9.87
C ASN A 27 -3.76 16.79 -10.47
N ASP A 28 -3.25 17.69 -9.64
CA ASP A 28 -2.57 18.91 -10.09
C ASP A 28 -1.30 18.59 -10.91
N LEU A 29 -0.54 17.57 -10.52
CA LEU A 29 0.65 17.12 -11.26
C LEU A 29 0.29 16.41 -12.56
N LEU A 30 -0.77 15.59 -12.56
CA LEU A 30 -1.28 14.91 -13.75
C LEU A 30 -1.78 15.93 -14.79
N LEU A 31 -2.54 16.94 -14.37
CA LEU A 31 -3.01 18.03 -15.24
C LEU A 31 -1.86 18.83 -15.87
N LYS A 32 -0.72 18.93 -15.17
CA LYS A 32 0.50 19.57 -15.67
C LYS A 32 1.38 18.64 -16.51
N GLY A 33 0.98 17.38 -16.69
CA GLY A 33 1.64 16.41 -17.56
C GLY A 33 2.81 15.66 -16.93
N TYR A 34 2.91 15.62 -15.59
CA TYR A 34 3.92 14.82 -14.91
C TYR A 34 3.52 13.36 -14.83
N ARG A 35 4.52 12.48 -14.97
CA ARG A 35 4.40 11.07 -14.61
C ARG A 35 4.60 10.93 -13.11
N ILE A 36 3.75 10.14 -12.46
CA ILE A 36 3.79 9.98 -11.01
C ILE A 36 3.84 8.51 -10.56
N ILE A 37 4.47 8.29 -9.41
CA ILE A 37 4.34 7.07 -8.59
C ILE A 37 3.60 7.48 -7.32
N VAL A 38 2.55 6.77 -6.96
CA VAL A 38 1.70 7.15 -5.81
C VAL A 38 2.07 6.32 -4.58
N SER A 39 2.34 6.99 -3.47
CA SER A 39 2.60 6.40 -2.15
C SER A 39 1.65 7.01 -1.12
N THR A 40 0.35 6.72 -1.25
CA THR A 40 -0.73 7.28 -0.41
C THR A 40 -0.41 7.17 1.08
N LYS A 41 -0.13 8.29 1.75
CA LYS A 41 0.44 8.30 3.10
C LYS A 41 -0.46 7.67 4.15
N ASP A 42 -1.77 7.90 4.06
CA ASP A 42 -2.79 7.39 4.97
C ASP A 42 -3.24 5.95 4.63
N ALA A 43 -2.54 5.23 3.75
CA ALA A 43 -2.84 3.83 3.47
C ALA A 43 -1.61 2.95 3.21
N TRP A 44 -0.59 3.48 2.54
CA TRP A 44 0.57 2.75 2.02
C TRP A 44 1.88 3.07 2.75
N TYR A 45 1.84 3.88 3.81
CA TYR A 45 2.94 3.96 4.77
C TYR A 45 2.74 2.86 5.81
N LEU A 46 3.64 1.89 5.85
CA LEU A 46 3.51 0.69 6.68
C LEU A 46 4.15 0.83 8.07
N ASP A 47 5.00 1.83 8.25
CA ASP A 47 5.64 2.21 9.53
C ASP A 47 4.69 2.98 10.47
N HIS A 48 3.58 3.50 9.93
CA HIS A 48 2.55 4.15 10.73
C HIS A 48 1.94 3.18 11.78
N GLY A 49 1.61 3.73 12.95
CA GLY A 49 1.09 3.00 14.12
C GLY A 49 2.16 2.56 15.11
N PHE A 50 3.44 2.71 14.79
CA PHE A 50 4.56 2.34 15.68
C PHE A 50 5.23 3.52 16.36
N TRP A 51 4.88 4.74 15.96
CA TRP A 51 5.44 5.96 16.51
C TRP A 51 4.51 7.17 16.35
N GLY A 52 4.67 8.13 17.26
CA GLY A 52 3.94 9.38 17.23
C GLY A 52 2.43 9.22 17.37
N ARG A 53 1.67 10.00 16.58
CA ARG A 53 0.20 10.01 16.55
C ARG A 53 -0.37 9.33 15.29
N THR A 54 0.43 8.47 14.64
CA THR A 54 0.02 7.79 13.40
C THR A 54 -0.83 6.54 13.72
N GLU A 55 -1.71 6.16 12.80
CA GLU A 55 -2.56 4.98 12.94
C GLU A 55 -1.98 3.79 12.18
N TYR A 56 -2.05 2.59 12.78
CA TYR A 56 -1.63 1.38 12.08
C TYR A 56 -2.56 1.08 10.89
N HIS A 57 -1.99 1.02 9.69
CA HIS A 57 -2.70 0.63 8.49
C HIS A 57 -2.70 -0.90 8.35
N ASN A 58 -3.82 -1.54 8.69
CA ASN A 58 -4.01 -2.96 8.45
C ASN A 58 -4.14 -3.27 6.95
N TRP A 59 -4.09 -4.56 6.59
CA TRP A 59 -4.16 -4.98 5.19
C TRP A 59 -5.44 -4.57 4.47
N LYS A 60 -6.58 -4.42 5.18
CA LYS A 60 -7.85 -3.98 4.59
C LYS A 60 -7.73 -2.52 4.13
N LYS A 61 -7.19 -1.64 4.98
CA LYS A 61 -6.92 -0.23 4.65
C LYS A 61 -5.95 -0.10 3.48
N VAL A 62 -4.88 -0.91 3.47
CA VAL A 62 -3.92 -0.98 2.36
C VAL A 62 -4.58 -1.44 1.06
N TYR A 63 -5.47 -2.45 1.13
CA TYR A 63 -6.17 -3.01 -0.02
C TYR A 63 -7.29 -2.10 -0.56
N ASP A 64 -8.00 -1.41 0.32
CA ASP A 64 -9.13 -0.56 -0.07
C ASP A 64 -8.67 0.79 -0.65
N ASN A 65 -7.39 1.15 -0.50
CA ASN A 65 -6.75 2.22 -1.27
C ASN A 65 -6.65 1.83 -2.75
N ARG A 66 -7.51 2.44 -3.58
CA ARG A 66 -7.59 2.15 -5.01
C ARG A 66 -6.62 3.04 -5.77
N MET A 67 -6.08 2.47 -6.84
CA MET A 67 -5.30 3.25 -7.79
C MET A 67 -6.20 4.03 -8.72
N GLU A 68 -5.87 5.30 -8.88
CA GLU A 68 -6.41 6.13 -9.95
C GLU A 68 -5.96 5.58 -11.31
N VAL A 69 -6.89 5.54 -12.26
CA VAL A 69 -6.62 5.08 -13.62
C VAL A 69 -6.36 6.29 -14.49
N HIS A 70 -5.10 6.62 -14.70
CA HIS A 70 -4.67 7.71 -15.56
C HIS A 70 -3.37 7.31 -16.30
N PRO A 71 -3.19 7.63 -17.60
CA PRO A 71 -2.02 7.19 -18.38
C PRO A 71 -0.65 7.64 -17.84
N LEU A 72 -0.63 8.74 -17.09
CA LEU A 72 0.59 9.28 -16.46
C LEU A 72 0.84 8.74 -15.04
N VAL A 73 -0.07 7.94 -14.49
CA VAL A 73 0.18 7.21 -13.25
C VAL A 73 0.93 5.93 -13.60
N LEU A 74 2.19 5.85 -13.21
CA LEU A 74 3.05 4.70 -13.53
C LEU A 74 2.79 3.50 -12.61
N GLY A 75 2.14 3.73 -11.49
CA GLY A 75 1.89 2.75 -10.47
C GLY A 75 1.98 3.38 -9.09
N GLY A 76 2.33 2.57 -8.11
CA GLY A 76 2.44 3.00 -6.74
C GLY A 76 3.46 2.19 -5.96
N GLU A 77 3.83 2.74 -4.83
CA GLU A 77 4.83 2.16 -3.95
C GLU A 77 4.35 2.21 -2.50
N VAL A 78 4.51 1.08 -1.83
CA VAL A 78 4.24 0.94 -0.41
C VAL A 78 5.52 1.21 0.35
N CYS A 79 5.51 2.19 1.23
CA CYS A 79 6.71 2.68 1.91
C CYS A 79 6.86 2.01 3.28
N MET A 80 8.08 1.56 3.58
CA MET A 80 8.49 1.13 4.91
C MET A 80 9.65 1.99 5.36
N TRP A 81 9.34 3.08 6.08
CA TRP A 81 10.37 3.85 6.76
C TRP A 81 10.92 3.07 7.96
N SER A 82 12.19 3.28 8.28
CA SER A 82 12.96 2.38 9.16
C SER A 82 13.32 2.98 10.50
N GLU A 83 12.64 4.04 10.95
CA GLU A 83 12.88 4.66 12.26
C GLU A 83 12.68 3.67 13.41
N PHE A 84 11.69 2.76 13.26
CA PHE A 84 11.35 1.71 14.23
C PHE A 84 11.31 0.32 13.59
N VAL A 85 12.09 0.12 12.52
CA VAL A 85 12.16 -1.14 11.78
C VAL A 85 13.61 -1.49 11.50
N ASP A 86 13.95 -2.75 11.78
CA ASP A 86 15.27 -3.32 11.58
C ASP A 86 15.15 -4.72 10.97
N GLN A 87 16.28 -5.44 10.88
CA GLN A 87 16.31 -6.80 10.34
C GLN A 87 15.40 -7.78 11.10
N SER A 88 15.16 -7.56 12.40
CA SER A 88 14.34 -8.45 13.22
C SER A 88 12.84 -8.34 12.92
N SER A 89 12.41 -7.17 12.43
CA SER A 89 11.01 -6.80 12.31
C SER A 89 10.54 -6.54 10.88
N VAL A 90 11.45 -6.25 9.94
CA VAL A 90 11.13 -5.82 8.57
C VAL A 90 10.16 -6.75 7.84
N GLU A 91 10.32 -8.07 7.96
CA GLU A 91 9.45 -9.02 7.26
C GLU A 91 8.00 -8.96 7.76
N ALA A 92 7.79 -8.96 9.07
CA ALA A 92 6.45 -8.87 9.65
C ALA A 92 5.85 -7.48 9.42
N ARG A 93 6.68 -6.43 9.33
CA ARG A 93 6.20 -5.09 9.02
C ARG A 93 5.69 -4.99 7.58
N ILE A 94 6.43 -5.53 6.61
CA ILE A 94 6.07 -5.47 5.19
C ILE A 94 4.95 -6.46 4.85
N TRP A 95 5.07 -7.70 5.32
CA TRP A 95 4.22 -8.81 4.92
C TRP A 95 3.20 -9.14 6.00
N PRO A 96 1.94 -9.45 5.65
CA PRO A 96 1.42 -9.64 4.29
C PRO A 96 0.86 -8.36 3.65
N ARG A 97 0.94 -7.20 4.32
CA ARG A 97 0.29 -5.93 3.90
C ARG A 97 0.72 -5.47 2.51
N ALA A 98 2.01 -5.54 2.17
CA ALA A 98 2.47 -5.19 0.82
C ALA A 98 1.83 -6.06 -0.28
N GLY A 99 1.46 -7.31 0.03
CA GLY A 99 0.74 -8.18 -0.90
C GLY A 99 -0.70 -7.74 -1.18
N ALA A 100 -1.33 -7.02 -0.26
CA ALA A 100 -2.63 -6.39 -0.53
C ALA A 100 -2.51 -5.28 -1.58
N ALA A 101 -1.51 -4.40 -1.44
CA ALA A 101 -1.23 -3.38 -2.44
C ALA A 101 -0.75 -3.98 -3.78
N ALA A 102 -0.03 -5.11 -3.75
CA ALA A 102 0.40 -5.78 -4.97
C ALA A 102 -0.79 -6.15 -5.87
N GLU A 103 -1.90 -6.64 -5.31
CA GLU A 103 -3.10 -6.90 -6.14
C GLU A 103 -3.76 -5.61 -6.64
N ARG A 104 -3.74 -4.53 -5.84
CA ARG A 104 -4.21 -3.20 -6.28
C ARG A 104 -3.45 -2.72 -7.51
N LEU A 105 -2.13 -2.86 -7.49
CA LEU A 105 -1.25 -2.45 -8.58
C LEU A 105 -1.32 -3.39 -9.78
N TRP A 106 -1.56 -4.69 -9.56
CA TRP A 106 -1.60 -5.69 -10.62
C TRP A 106 -2.92 -5.70 -11.40
N ALA A 107 -4.05 -5.77 -10.70
CA ALA A 107 -5.37 -5.97 -11.32
C ALA A 107 -6.38 -4.85 -11.01
N ASN A 108 -6.10 -4.01 -10.01
CA ASN A 108 -6.98 -2.96 -9.50
C ASN A 108 -8.48 -3.33 -9.44
N PRO A 109 -8.87 -4.48 -8.85
CA PRO A 109 -10.25 -4.96 -8.90
C PRO A 109 -11.23 -4.07 -8.14
N LYS A 110 -12.48 -3.97 -8.59
CA LYS A 110 -13.52 -3.17 -7.90
C LYS A 110 -14.00 -3.76 -6.56
N LEU A 111 -13.58 -4.97 -6.22
CA LEU A 111 -13.92 -5.67 -4.97
C LEU A 111 -13.27 -4.98 -3.76
N SER A 112 -13.99 -4.92 -2.64
CA SER A 112 -13.47 -4.47 -1.35
C SER A 112 -12.66 -5.56 -0.64
N SER A 113 -11.91 -5.18 0.39
CA SER A 113 -11.14 -6.08 1.25
C SER A 113 -11.98 -7.23 1.82
N LEU A 114 -13.26 -6.99 2.15
CA LEU A 114 -14.16 -8.00 2.70
C LEU A 114 -14.31 -9.21 1.76
N LEU A 115 -14.52 -8.95 0.47
CA LEU A 115 -14.78 -10.00 -0.53
C LEU A 115 -13.53 -10.81 -0.90
N VAL A 116 -12.36 -10.37 -0.46
CA VAL A 116 -11.08 -10.97 -0.84
C VAL A 116 -10.30 -11.55 0.33
N GLN A 117 -10.87 -11.49 1.53
CA GLN A 117 -10.23 -11.95 2.74
C GLN A 117 -9.72 -13.38 2.60
N THR A 118 -10.53 -14.31 2.07
CA THR A 118 -10.14 -15.72 1.93
C THR A 118 -8.85 -15.91 1.13
N ARG A 119 -8.73 -15.29 -0.05
CA ARG A 119 -7.51 -15.41 -0.88
C ARG A 119 -6.31 -14.70 -0.23
N PHE A 120 -6.54 -13.60 0.49
CA PHE A 120 -5.49 -12.91 1.24
C PHE A 120 -4.93 -13.76 2.38
N LEU A 121 -5.79 -14.47 3.12
CA LEU A 121 -5.37 -15.39 4.18
C LEU A 121 -4.55 -16.56 3.62
N ARG A 122 -5.00 -17.16 2.50
CA ARG A 122 -4.23 -18.20 1.80
C ARG A 122 -2.88 -17.70 1.29
N TYR A 123 -2.81 -16.45 0.81
CA TYR A 123 -1.55 -15.81 0.43
C TYR A 123 -0.59 -15.68 1.62
N ARG A 124 -1.09 -15.24 2.78
CA ARG A 124 -0.30 -15.13 4.00
C ARG A 124 0.29 -16.48 4.44
N GLU A 125 -0.48 -17.57 4.37
CA GLU A 125 0.03 -18.92 4.67
C GLU A 125 1.09 -19.39 3.66
N ARG A 126 0.97 -18.99 2.40
CA ARG A 126 2.00 -19.27 1.37
C ARG A 126 3.31 -18.52 1.64
N LEU A 127 3.27 -17.33 2.24
CA LEU A 127 4.49 -16.63 2.65
C LEU A 127 5.22 -17.42 3.74
N LEU A 128 4.49 -17.91 4.76
CA LEU A 128 5.05 -18.78 5.79
C LEU A 128 5.69 -20.04 5.19
N SER A 129 5.01 -20.71 4.27
CA SER A 129 5.54 -21.94 3.65
C SER A 129 6.79 -21.68 2.79
N ARG A 130 7.09 -20.41 2.48
CA ARG A 130 8.29 -19.97 1.75
C ARG A 130 9.39 -19.44 2.67
N GLY A 131 9.22 -19.54 3.99
CA GLY A 131 10.21 -19.08 4.97
C GLY A 131 10.19 -17.58 5.25
N ILE A 132 9.24 -16.83 4.68
CA ILE A 132 9.00 -15.42 5.01
C ILE A 132 8.22 -15.39 6.33
N LYS A 133 8.50 -14.41 7.21
CA LYS A 133 7.83 -14.24 8.50
C LYS A 133 6.79 -13.09 8.45
N PRO A 134 5.61 -13.28 7.84
CA PRO A 134 4.56 -12.27 7.81
C PRO A 134 3.88 -12.11 9.17
N ASP A 135 3.32 -10.92 9.40
CA ASP A 135 2.48 -10.63 10.55
C ASP A 135 1.26 -11.56 10.64
N ALA A 136 0.72 -11.67 11.85
CA ALA A 136 -0.57 -12.29 12.08
C ALA A 136 -1.68 -11.28 11.73
N VAL A 137 -2.67 -11.71 10.95
CA VAL A 137 -3.77 -10.83 10.49
C VAL A 137 -5.15 -11.24 11.01
N ILE A 138 -5.28 -12.48 11.48
CA ILE A 138 -6.51 -13.06 12.02
C ILE A 138 -6.15 -14.35 12.79
N PRO A 139 -6.99 -14.83 13.75
CA PRO A 139 -6.79 -16.15 14.34
C PRO A 139 -6.74 -17.27 13.30
N LYS A 140 -5.84 -18.24 13.49
CA LYS A 140 -5.69 -19.40 12.58
C LYS A 140 -7.01 -20.17 12.38
N TRP A 141 -7.88 -20.19 13.40
CA TRP A 141 -9.20 -20.80 13.29
C TRP A 141 -10.02 -20.22 12.13
N CYS A 142 -9.93 -18.91 11.88
CA CYS A 142 -10.64 -18.25 10.77
C CYS A 142 -10.09 -18.65 9.39
N VAL A 143 -8.81 -19.03 9.31
CA VAL A 143 -8.22 -19.57 8.09
C VAL A 143 -8.73 -20.99 7.84
N LEU A 144 -8.96 -21.77 8.90
CA LEU A 144 -9.45 -23.15 8.82
C LEU A 144 -10.98 -23.25 8.67
N ASN A 145 -11.72 -22.20 9.03
CA ASN A 145 -13.18 -22.13 9.02
C ASN A 145 -13.64 -20.91 8.20
N GLU A 146 -13.43 -21.00 6.88
CA GLU A 146 -13.73 -19.90 5.95
C GLU A 146 -15.20 -19.44 6.08
N GLY A 147 -15.40 -18.13 6.17
CA GLY A 147 -16.73 -17.51 6.30
C GLY A 147 -17.26 -17.37 7.73
N GLN A 148 -16.59 -17.91 8.75
CA GLN A 148 -17.07 -17.87 10.14
C GLN A 148 -16.52 -16.71 11.00
N CYS A 149 -15.68 -15.85 10.42
CA CYS A 149 -15.07 -14.69 11.10
C CYS A 149 -15.33 -13.36 10.37
N LEU A 150 -16.38 -13.32 9.55
CA LEU A 150 -16.81 -12.15 8.78
C LEU A 150 -17.75 -11.28 9.59
#